data_AF-A0A7J8YNR1-F1
#
_entry.id   AF-A0A7J8YNR1-F1
#
_cell.length_a   1.000
_cell.length_b   1.000
_cell.length_c   1.000
_cell.angle_alpha   90.00
_cell.angle_beta   90.00
_cell.angle_gamma   90.00
#
_symmetry.space_group_name_H-M   'P 1'
#
loop_
_entity.id
_entity.type
_entity.pdbx_description
1 polymer ?
#
loop_
_entity_poly.entity_id
_entity_poly.type
_entity_poly.pdbx_seq_one_letter_code
_entity_poly.pdbx_strand_id
1 'polypeptide(L)'
;DLAFDLSLSALLGDNIYNFGELLAHPIITSLLGTRVEWLYHILQAFNSGDLARYQELCHVHNAALRAQPALVENEKKLSEKINILCLMEIIFSRPSEDRTIPLKVIAERTKLSIEAVEHLLMKSLSVHLIEGTIDQVEGTVHVSWVQPRVLGIPQIKSLRDRLDNWVGKVQTAWLSIEAETPDLVAA
;
A
#
# COMPACT_ATOMS: atom_id res chain seq x y z
N ASP A 1 -3.62 22.69 -16.20
CA ASP A 1 -4.64 21.93 -16.95
C ASP A 1 -4.22 20.48 -17.15
N LEU A 2 -3.19 20.16 -17.94
CA LEU A 2 -2.76 18.76 -18.13
C LEU A 2 -2.49 17.98 -16.82
N ALA A 3 -1.80 18.59 -15.85
CA ALA A 3 -1.53 17.97 -14.56
C ALA A 3 -2.80 17.70 -13.75
N PHE A 4 -3.82 18.56 -13.88
CA PHE A 4 -5.10 18.42 -13.21
C PHE A 4 -5.91 17.29 -13.82
N ASP A 5 -6.05 17.27 -15.14
CA ASP A 5 -6.79 16.24 -15.86
C ASP A 5 -6.17 14.86 -15.65
N LEU A 6 -4.84 14.76 -15.73
CA LEU A 6 -4.12 13.51 -15.49
C LEU A 6 -4.33 12.98 -14.07
N SER A 7 -4.27 13.86 -13.07
CA SER A 7 -4.50 13.51 -11.66
C SER A 7 -5.93 13.04 -11.42
N LEU A 8 -6.91 13.73 -12.03
CA LEU A 8 -8.31 13.37 -11.92
C LEU A 8 -8.60 12.02 -12.59
N SER A 9 -8.06 11.80 -13.79
CA SER A 9 -8.16 10.51 -14.49
C SER A 9 -7.50 9.38 -13.71
N ALA A 10 -6.34 9.62 -13.07
CA ALA A 10 -5.68 8.61 -12.24
C ALA A 10 -6.51 8.24 -11.00
N LEU A 11 -7.15 9.22 -10.36
CA LEU A 11 -8.03 8.98 -9.21
C LEU A 11 -9.29 8.19 -9.62
N LEU A 12 -9.95 8.60 -10.71
CA LEU A 12 -11.22 8.01 -11.16
C LEU A 12 -11.05 6.71 -11.96
N GLY A 13 -9.85 6.37 -12.42
CA GLY A 13 -9.60 5.14 -13.17
C GLY A 13 -9.79 3.88 -12.31
N ASP A 14 -10.52 2.89 -12.84
CA ASP A 14 -10.94 1.70 -12.09
C ASP A 14 -9.79 0.71 -11.74
N ASN A 15 -8.64 0.80 -12.42
CA ASN A 15 -7.49 -0.12 -12.26
C ASN A 15 -6.15 0.56 -11.97
N ILE A 16 -6.16 1.82 -11.53
CA ILE A 16 -4.92 2.57 -11.27
C ILE A 16 -4.69 2.64 -9.76
N TYR A 17 -3.83 1.78 -9.25
CA TYR A 17 -3.48 1.74 -7.82
C TYR A 17 -2.03 2.17 -7.52
N ASN A 18 -1.22 2.38 -8.56
CA ASN A 18 0.16 2.86 -8.42
C ASN A 18 0.25 4.37 -8.66
N PHE A 19 0.11 5.14 -7.59
CA PHE A 19 0.22 6.61 -7.64
C PHE A 19 1.67 7.11 -7.53
N GLY A 20 2.61 6.24 -7.16
CA GLY A 20 4.01 6.64 -6.98
C GLY A 20 4.69 7.07 -8.29
N GLU A 21 4.35 6.43 -9.41
CA GLU A 21 4.86 6.82 -10.73
C GLU A 21 4.40 8.23 -11.12
N LEU A 22 3.11 8.51 -10.86
CA LEU A 22 2.53 9.82 -11.13
C LEU A 22 3.17 10.89 -10.25
N LEU A 23 3.35 10.62 -8.95
CA LEU A 23 3.99 11.52 -7.99
C LEU A 23 5.48 11.79 -8.30
N ALA A 24 6.17 10.84 -8.93
CA ALA A 24 7.57 11.00 -9.34
C ALA A 24 7.71 11.92 -10.57
N HIS A 25 6.64 12.13 -11.34
CA HIS A 25 6.69 12.90 -12.56
C HIS A 25 6.69 14.43 -12.27
N PRO A 26 7.57 15.24 -12.89
CA PRO A 26 7.67 16.68 -12.62
C PRO A 26 6.38 17.47 -12.97
N ILE A 27 5.51 16.91 -13.82
CA ILE A 27 4.18 17.48 -14.11
C ILE A 27 3.36 17.66 -12.82
N ILE A 28 3.45 16.74 -11.88
CA ILE A 28 2.72 16.85 -10.62
C ILE A 28 3.36 17.86 -9.67
N THR A 29 4.68 18.00 -9.68
CA THR A 29 5.35 19.06 -8.90
C THR A 29 4.97 20.47 -9.36
N SER A 30 4.53 20.63 -10.61
CA SER A 30 4.02 21.93 -11.11
C SER A 30 2.67 22.35 -10.49
N LEU A 31 1.97 21.44 -9.80
CA LEU A 31 0.74 21.74 -9.07
C LEU A 31 1.02 22.43 -7.72
N LEU A 32 2.22 22.27 -7.17
CA LEU A 32 2.64 22.90 -5.91
C LEU A 32 2.74 24.43 -6.10
N GLY A 33 2.05 25.19 -5.26
CA GLY A 33 1.96 26.65 -5.38
C GLY A 33 0.82 27.16 -6.28
N THR A 34 -0.03 26.26 -6.79
CA THR A 34 -1.24 26.64 -7.54
C THR A 34 -2.50 26.52 -6.67
N ARG A 35 -3.63 27.02 -7.18
CA ARG A 35 -4.95 26.89 -6.53
C ARG A 35 -5.42 25.43 -6.37
N VAL A 36 -4.76 24.48 -7.03
CA VAL A 36 -5.11 23.05 -7.04
C VAL A 36 -4.13 22.20 -6.24
N GLU A 37 -3.35 22.81 -5.35
CA GLU A 37 -2.40 22.09 -4.49
C GLU A 37 -3.06 21.00 -3.65
N TRP A 38 -4.34 21.16 -3.29
CA TRP A 38 -5.14 20.16 -2.59
C TRP A 38 -5.12 18.78 -3.28
N LEU A 39 -5.06 18.75 -4.62
CA LEU A 39 -5.07 17.50 -5.40
C LEU A 39 -3.75 16.73 -5.21
N TYR A 40 -2.64 17.45 -5.08
CA TYR A 40 -1.34 16.87 -4.75
C TYR A 40 -1.38 16.19 -3.38
N HIS A 41 -1.91 16.87 -2.36
CA HIS A 41 -2.02 16.32 -1.00
C HIS A 41 -2.93 15.10 -0.95
N ILE A 42 -4.02 15.09 -1.73
CA ILE A 42 -4.88 13.90 -1.86
C ILE A 42 -4.13 12.75 -2.51
N LEU A 43 -3.44 12.97 -3.65
CA LEU A 43 -2.63 11.92 -4.28
C LEU A 43 -1.57 11.36 -3.34
N GLN A 44 -0.95 12.22 -2.52
CA GLN A 44 0.00 11.80 -1.50
C GLN A 44 -0.66 10.91 -0.44
N ALA A 45 -1.84 11.28 0.06
CA ALA A 45 -2.61 10.49 1.02
C ALA A 45 -3.05 9.13 0.45
N PHE A 46 -3.44 9.09 -0.83
CA PHE A 46 -3.73 7.83 -1.55
C PHE A 46 -2.48 6.95 -1.67
N ASN A 47 -1.33 7.54 -2.00
CA ASN A 47 -0.10 6.77 -2.10
C ASN A 47 0.35 6.19 -0.76
N SER A 48 0.22 6.94 0.34
CA SER A 48 0.55 6.45 1.68
C SER A 48 -0.52 5.55 2.30
N GLY A 49 -1.71 5.44 1.68
CA GLY A 49 -2.82 4.67 2.23
C GLY A 49 -3.33 5.18 3.58
N ASP A 50 -3.16 6.47 3.87
CA ASP A 50 -3.55 7.07 5.15
C ASP A 50 -4.98 7.61 5.08
N LEU A 51 -5.91 6.82 5.63
CA LEU A 51 -7.33 7.15 5.65
C LEU A 51 -7.64 8.36 6.54
N ALA A 52 -6.89 8.56 7.63
CA ALA A 52 -7.13 9.68 8.54
C ALA A 52 -6.76 11.00 7.85
N ARG A 53 -5.59 11.04 7.22
CA ARG A 53 -5.14 12.21 6.46
C ARG A 53 -6.08 12.51 5.28
N TYR A 54 -6.59 11.49 4.59
CA TYR A 54 -7.59 11.70 3.53
C TYR A 54 -8.89 12.30 4.06
N GLN A 55 -9.41 11.81 5.20
CA GLN A 55 -10.62 12.36 5.82
C GLN A 55 -10.43 13.84 6.19
N GLU A 56 -9.29 14.19 6.79
CA GLU A 56 -8.94 15.58 7.12
C GLU A 56 -8.88 16.46 5.87
N LEU A 57 -8.21 16.01 4.82
CA LEU A 57 -8.11 16.74 3.55
C LEU A 57 -9.48 16.93 2.89
N CYS A 58 -10.36 15.93 2.96
CA CYS A 58 -11.74 16.03 2.48
C CYS A 58 -12.57 17.05 3.28
N HIS A 59 -12.32 17.20 4.58
CA HIS A 59 -12.96 18.23 5.40
C HIS A 59 -12.44 19.63 5.07
N VAL A 60 -11.11 19.80 4.96
CA VAL A 60 -10.48 21.09 4.68
C VAL A 60 -10.80 21.59 3.26
N HIS A 61 -10.77 20.70 2.27
CA HIS A 61 -10.96 21.05 0.86
C HIS A 61 -12.33 20.68 0.31
N ASN A 62 -13.34 20.52 1.18
CA ASN A 62 -14.69 20.10 0.80
C ASN A 62 -15.30 20.97 -0.31
N ALA A 63 -15.12 22.29 -0.24
CA ALA A 63 -15.63 23.23 -1.24
C ALA A 63 -15.02 23.00 -2.64
N ALA A 64 -13.73 22.67 -2.72
CA ALA A 64 -13.05 22.38 -3.98
C ALA A 64 -13.42 21.00 -4.54
N LEU A 65 -13.63 20.01 -3.67
CA LEU A 65 -14.09 18.67 -4.06
C LEU A 65 -15.52 18.71 -4.61
N ARG A 66 -16.43 19.43 -3.92
CA ARG A 66 -17.82 19.61 -4.37
C ARG A 66 -17.95 20.43 -5.65
N ALA A 67 -16.98 21.30 -5.92
CA ALA A 67 -16.95 22.03 -7.20
C ALA A 67 -16.77 21.09 -8.40
N GLN A 68 -16.25 19.88 -8.18
CA GLN A 68 -16.03 18.90 -9.24
C GLN A 68 -17.06 17.76 -9.20
N PRO A 69 -18.05 17.73 -10.11
CA PRO A 69 -19.12 16.74 -10.08
C PRO A 69 -18.61 15.30 -10.28
N ALA A 70 -17.55 15.12 -11.08
CA ALA A 70 -16.95 13.81 -11.34
C ALA A 70 -16.41 13.12 -10.08
N LEU A 71 -15.96 13.88 -9.07
CA LEU A 71 -15.49 13.33 -7.79
C LEU A 71 -16.66 12.96 -6.88
N VAL A 72 -17.72 13.78 -6.87
CA VAL A 72 -18.92 13.55 -6.04
C VAL A 72 -19.68 12.32 -6.52
N GLU A 73 -19.84 12.15 -7.84
CA GLU A 73 -20.50 10.96 -8.41
C GLU A 73 -19.73 9.66 -8.11
N ASN A 74 -18.39 9.74 -8.02
CA ASN A 74 -17.52 8.60 -7.79
C ASN A 74 -16.98 8.51 -6.35
N GLU A 75 -17.60 9.19 -5.38
CA GLU A 75 -17.13 9.21 -4.00
C GLU A 75 -17.01 7.80 -3.39
N LYS A 76 -17.98 6.93 -3.67
CA LYS A 76 -17.96 5.52 -3.25
C LYS A 76 -16.79 4.74 -3.84
N LYS A 77 -16.45 5.00 -5.12
CA LYS A 77 -15.31 4.35 -5.75
C LYS A 77 -13.99 4.80 -5.13
N LEU A 78 -13.88 6.10 -4.84
CA LEU A 78 -12.68 6.67 -4.21
C LEU A 78 -12.49 6.13 -2.79
N SER A 79 -13.56 5.98 -2.01
CA SER A 79 -13.49 5.42 -0.65
C SER A 79 -13.07 3.94 -0.67
N GLU A 80 -13.61 3.14 -1.60
CA GLU A 80 -13.14 1.76 -1.79
C GLU A 80 -11.66 1.71 -2.19
N LYS A 81 -11.24 2.59 -3.11
CA LYS A 81 -9.88 2.65 -3.63
C LYS A 81 -8.85 3.00 -2.56
N ILE A 82 -9.14 3.98 -1.69
CA ILE A 82 -8.24 4.30 -0.57
C ILE A 82 -8.18 3.16 0.45
N ASN A 83 -9.29 2.46 0.70
CA ASN A 83 -9.27 1.32 1.62
C ASN A 83 -8.41 0.18 1.07
N ILE A 84 -8.44 -0.07 -0.24
CA ILE A 84 -7.58 -1.06 -0.91
C ILE A 84 -6.09 -0.63 -0.82
N LEU A 85 -5.79 0.65 -1.03
CA LEU A 85 -4.43 1.17 -0.88
C LEU A 85 -3.92 1.07 0.56
N CYS A 86 -4.78 1.32 1.53
CA CYS A 86 -4.50 1.14 2.95
C CYS A 86 -4.18 -0.33 3.25
N LEU A 87 -4.99 -1.28 2.74
CA LEU A 87 -4.71 -2.70 2.88
C LEU A 87 -3.34 -3.08 2.29
N MET A 88 -3.03 -2.61 1.08
CA MET A 88 -1.73 -2.90 0.46
C MET A 88 -0.57 -2.36 1.31
N GLU A 89 -0.69 -1.15 1.87
CA GLU A 89 0.35 -0.58 2.74
C GLU A 89 0.53 -1.41 4.02
N ILE A 90 -0.56 -1.90 4.63
CA ILE A 90 -0.49 -2.80 5.80
C ILE A 90 0.30 -4.05 5.46
N ILE A 91 0.04 -4.68 4.30
CA ILE A 91 0.74 -5.88 3.88
C ILE A 91 2.21 -5.59 3.58
N PHE A 92 2.52 -4.50 2.87
CA PHE A 92 3.89 -4.11 2.54
C PHE A 92 4.74 -3.75 3.76
N SER A 93 4.14 -3.15 4.79
CA SER A 93 4.84 -2.78 6.02
C SER A 93 5.34 -3.99 6.80
N ARG A 94 4.70 -5.15 6.63
CA ARG A 94 5.05 -6.39 7.34
C ARG A 94 6.24 -7.11 6.69
N PRO A 95 7.04 -7.87 7.47
CA PRO A 95 8.08 -8.72 6.94
C PRO A 95 7.49 -9.89 6.14
N SER A 96 8.24 -10.40 5.16
CA SER A 96 7.77 -11.54 4.33
C SER A 96 7.59 -12.84 5.11
N GLU A 97 8.21 -12.96 6.29
CA GLU A 97 8.12 -14.13 7.17
C GLU A 97 6.77 -14.21 7.92
N ASP A 98 6.07 -13.08 8.11
CA ASP A 98 4.77 -13.03 8.82
C ASP A 98 3.72 -12.28 7.98
N ARG A 99 3.14 -13.01 7.01
CA ARG A 99 2.08 -12.52 6.13
C ARG A 99 0.68 -13.00 6.50
N THR A 100 0.52 -13.50 7.73
CA THR A 100 -0.81 -13.84 8.28
C THR A 100 -1.32 -12.65 9.07
N ILE A 101 -2.38 -12.01 8.59
CA ILE A 101 -2.90 -10.76 9.14
C ILE A 101 -4.28 -11.02 9.73
N PRO A 102 -4.50 -10.73 11.03
CA PRO A 102 -5.84 -10.81 11.60
C PRO A 102 -6.78 -9.77 10.99
N LEU A 103 -8.01 -10.16 10.65
CA LEU A 103 -9.03 -9.24 10.10
C LEU A 103 -9.32 -8.06 11.03
N LYS A 104 -9.18 -8.25 12.35
CA LYS A 104 -9.33 -7.17 13.35
C LYS A 104 -8.35 -6.02 13.14
N VAL A 105 -7.08 -6.32 12.82
CA VAL A 105 -6.05 -5.30 12.57
C VAL A 105 -6.37 -4.50 11.31
N ILE A 106 -6.90 -5.18 10.28
CA ILE A 106 -7.32 -4.52 9.05
C ILE A 106 -8.54 -3.64 9.31
N ALA A 107 -9.52 -4.12 10.07
CA ALA A 107 -10.73 -3.38 10.45
C ALA A 107 -10.38 -2.10 11.24
N GLU A 108 -9.47 -2.19 12.21
CA GLU A 108 -9.01 -1.03 12.99
C GLU A 108 -8.35 0.05 12.11
N ARG A 109 -7.53 -0.36 11.14
CA ARG A 109 -6.79 0.56 10.27
C ARG A 109 -7.66 1.18 9.18
N THR A 110 -8.55 0.38 8.59
CA THR A 110 -9.48 0.83 7.54
C THR A 110 -10.72 1.51 8.12
N LYS A 111 -10.93 1.45 9.45
CA LYS A 111 -12.14 1.94 10.13
C LYS A 111 -13.43 1.34 9.56
N LEU A 112 -13.38 0.10 9.08
CA LEU A 112 -14.50 -0.64 8.51
C LEU A 112 -14.97 -1.74 9.45
N SER A 113 -16.21 -2.23 9.25
CA SER A 113 -16.68 -3.46 9.89
C SER A 113 -15.93 -4.67 9.33
N ILE A 114 -15.90 -5.77 10.10
CA ILE A 114 -15.24 -7.02 9.68
C ILE A 114 -15.85 -7.54 8.37
N GLU A 115 -17.17 -7.48 8.23
CA GLU A 115 -17.87 -7.86 6.99
C GLU A 115 -17.41 -7.03 5.78
N ALA A 116 -17.26 -5.71 5.95
CA ALA A 116 -16.79 -4.84 4.88
C ALA A 116 -15.31 -5.11 4.53
N VAL A 117 -14.49 -5.52 5.50
CA VAL A 117 -13.11 -5.96 5.27
C VAL A 117 -13.07 -7.26 4.45
N GLU A 118 -13.94 -8.22 4.71
CA GLU A 118 -14.04 -9.45 3.90
C GLU A 118 -14.37 -9.13 2.44
N HIS A 119 -15.37 -8.26 2.21
CA HIS A 119 -15.70 -7.79 0.86
C HIS A 119 -14.54 -7.08 0.17
N LEU A 120 -13.78 -6.28 0.91
CA LEU A 120 -12.59 -5.60 0.40
C LEU A 120 -11.49 -6.58 0.02
N LEU A 121 -11.25 -7.62 0.84
CA LEU A 121 -10.29 -8.67 0.57
C LEU A 121 -10.68 -9.46 -0.68
N MET A 122 -11.94 -9.87 -0.79
CA MET A 122 -12.47 -10.55 -1.98
C MET A 122 -12.29 -9.71 -3.25
N LYS A 123 -12.58 -8.40 -3.17
CA LYS A 123 -12.39 -7.49 -4.29
C LYS A 123 -10.91 -7.34 -4.67
N SER A 124 -10.03 -7.22 -3.68
CA SER A 124 -8.58 -7.07 -3.89
C SER A 124 -7.97 -8.32 -4.53
N LEU A 125 -8.44 -9.51 -4.14
CA LEU A 125 -8.08 -10.79 -4.78
C LEU A 125 -8.64 -10.86 -6.21
N SER A 126 -9.88 -10.42 -6.43
CA SER A 126 -10.53 -10.46 -7.76
C SER A 126 -9.84 -9.55 -8.79
N VAL A 127 -9.35 -8.37 -8.35
CA VAL A 127 -8.61 -7.42 -9.19
C VAL A 127 -7.13 -7.81 -9.31
N HIS A 128 -6.70 -8.90 -8.66
CA HIS A 128 -5.34 -9.41 -8.69
C HIS A 128 -4.30 -8.39 -8.16
N LEU A 129 -4.70 -7.62 -7.15
CA LEU A 129 -3.79 -6.74 -6.42
C LEU A 129 -3.01 -7.51 -5.35
N ILE A 130 -3.63 -8.57 -4.83
CA ILE A 130 -3.08 -9.50 -3.85
C ILE A 130 -3.43 -10.92 -4.27
N GLU A 131 -2.64 -11.88 -3.82
CA GLU A 131 -2.99 -13.31 -3.83
C GLU A 131 -2.87 -13.85 -2.41
N GLY A 132 -3.72 -14.80 -2.06
CA GLY A 132 -3.73 -15.36 -0.72
C GLY A 132 -4.97 -16.19 -0.42
N THR A 133 -5.06 -16.64 0.84
CA THR A 133 -6.18 -17.41 1.37
C THR A 133 -6.79 -16.66 2.56
N ILE A 134 -8.11 -16.65 2.64
CA ILE A 134 -8.85 -16.05 3.76
C ILE A 134 -9.33 -17.19 4.65
N ASP A 135 -8.97 -17.16 5.93
CA ASP A 135 -9.52 -18.04 6.96
C ASP A 135 -10.51 -17.25 7.83
N GLN A 136 -11.79 -17.42 7.54
CA GLN A 136 -12.85 -16.74 8.28
C GLN A 136 -13.03 -17.32 9.71
N VAL A 137 -12.71 -18.59 9.93
CA VAL A 137 -12.91 -19.26 11.23
C VAL A 137 -11.88 -18.76 12.23
N GLU A 138 -10.62 -18.66 11.82
CA GLU A 138 -9.56 -18.04 12.64
C GLU A 138 -9.61 -16.50 12.58
N GLY A 139 -10.32 -15.94 11.61
CA GLY A 139 -10.38 -14.50 11.39
C GLY A 139 -9.03 -13.94 10.93
N THR A 140 -8.31 -14.68 10.08
CA THR A 140 -7.01 -14.28 9.53
C THR A 140 -7.00 -14.32 8.00
N VAL A 141 -6.12 -13.55 7.37
CA VAL A 141 -5.82 -13.64 5.94
C VAL A 141 -4.33 -13.93 5.76
N HIS A 142 -4.02 -14.96 4.98
CA HIS A 142 -2.67 -15.28 4.58
C HIS A 142 -2.41 -14.75 3.18
N VAL A 143 -1.44 -13.84 3.03
CA VAL A 143 -1.12 -13.22 1.75
C VAL A 143 0.15 -13.84 1.16
N SER A 144 0.02 -14.50 0.01
CA SER A 144 1.16 -15.11 -0.71
C SER A 144 1.89 -14.11 -1.59
N TRP A 145 1.16 -13.18 -2.22
CA TRP A 145 1.71 -12.22 -3.16
C TRP A 145 0.97 -10.87 -3.11
N VAL A 146 1.69 -9.80 -3.45
CA VAL A 146 1.14 -8.44 -3.57
C VAL A 146 1.76 -7.77 -4.79
N GLN A 147 0.95 -7.00 -5.52
CA GLN A 147 1.41 -6.23 -6.67
C GLN A 147 2.53 -5.24 -6.27
N PRO A 148 3.69 -5.27 -6.96
CA PRO A 148 4.76 -4.31 -6.73
C PRO A 148 4.30 -2.87 -6.92
N ARG A 149 4.79 -1.96 -6.05
CA ARG A 149 4.53 -0.52 -6.11
C ARG A 149 5.85 0.25 -6.15
N VAL A 150 5.79 1.51 -6.59
CA VAL A 150 6.96 2.40 -6.53
C VAL A 150 7.32 2.64 -5.06
N LEU A 151 8.57 2.35 -4.74
CA LEU A 151 9.11 2.47 -3.39
C LEU A 151 9.72 3.86 -3.20
N GLY A 152 9.42 4.48 -2.06
CA GLY A 152 10.14 5.66 -1.61
C GLY A 152 11.52 5.31 -1.04
N ILE A 153 12.35 6.35 -0.85
CA ILE A 153 13.68 6.23 -0.23
C ILE A 153 13.63 5.53 1.14
N PRO A 154 12.66 5.80 2.04
CA PRO A 154 12.58 5.11 3.32
C PRO A 154 12.35 3.60 3.18
N GLN A 155 11.51 3.18 2.24
CA GLN A 155 11.24 1.77 1.97
C GLN A 155 12.47 1.07 1.38
N ILE A 156 13.20 1.73 0.47
CA ILE A 156 14.46 1.21 -0.08
C ILE A 156 15.49 0.99 1.04
N LYS A 157 15.59 1.94 1.98
CA LYS A 157 16.47 1.79 3.15
C LYS A 157 16.08 0.57 4.00
N SER A 158 14.79 0.35 4.25
CA SER A 158 14.31 -0.83 4.97
C SER A 158 14.63 -2.13 4.23
N LEU A 159 14.52 -2.16 2.90
CA LEU A 159 14.90 -3.33 2.09
C LEU A 159 16.40 -3.61 2.17
N ARG A 160 17.24 -2.57 2.11
CA ARG A 160 18.69 -2.71 2.32
C ARG A 160 18.99 -3.31 3.68
N ASP A 161 18.41 -2.77 4.75
CA ASP A 161 18.64 -3.25 6.11
C ASP A 161 18.18 -4.72 6.28
N ARG A 162 17.11 -5.13 5.59
CA ARG A 162 16.66 -6.54 5.53
C ARG A 162 17.65 -7.44 4.78
N LEU A 163 18.21 -6.97 3.66
CA LEU A 163 19.23 -7.69 2.91
C LEU A 163 20.52 -7.85 3.72
N ASP A 164 20.96 -6.79 4.41
CA ASP A 164 22.14 -6.84 5.29
C ASP A 164 21.97 -7.88 6.40
N ASN A 165 20.79 -7.93 7.02
CA ASN A 165 20.45 -8.97 8.00
C ASN A 165 20.47 -10.37 7.41
N TRP A 166 19.99 -10.54 6.17
CA TRP A 166 19.99 -11.83 5.50
C TRP A 166 21.41 -12.30 5.14
N VAL A 167 22.26 -11.39 4.64
CA VAL A 167 23.69 -11.66 4.41
C VAL A 167 24.37 -12.10 5.71
N GLY A 168 24.07 -11.42 6.83
CA GLY A 168 24.54 -11.83 8.15
C GLY A 168 24.12 -13.27 8.51
N LYS A 169 22.84 -13.62 8.33
CA LYS A 169 22.34 -14.99 8.57
C LYS A 169 23.08 -16.04 7.72
N VAL A 170 23.33 -15.76 6.44
CA VAL A 170 24.06 -16.66 5.53
C VAL A 170 25.51 -16.84 5.97
N GLN A 171 26.16 -15.77 6.41
CA GLN A 171 27.54 -15.84 6.88
C GLN A 171 27.66 -16.64 8.19
N THR A 172 26.71 -16.49 9.12
CA THR A 172 26.66 -17.31 10.33
C THR A 172 26.46 -18.79 9.98
N ALA A 173 25.55 -19.11 9.06
CA ALA A 173 25.32 -20.50 8.62
C ALA A 173 26.56 -21.10 7.95
N TRP A 174 27.27 -20.31 7.15
CA TRP A 174 28.52 -20.73 6.52
C TRP A 174 29.61 -21.07 7.55
N LEU A 175 29.80 -20.22 8.57
CA LEU A 175 30.74 -20.46 9.66
C LEU A 175 30.39 -21.73 10.46
N SER A 176 29.10 -22.00 10.71
CA SER A 176 28.67 -23.23 11.38
C SER A 176 29.04 -24.48 10.56
N ILE A 177 28.84 -24.44 9.24
CA ILE A 177 29.21 -25.55 8.35
C ILE A 177 30.74 -25.74 8.31
N GLU A 178 31.51 -24.66 8.28
CA GLU A 178 32.98 -24.70 8.32
C GLU A 178 33.52 -25.27 9.65
N ALA A 179 32.82 -25.03 10.76
CA ALA A 179 33.19 -25.57 12.06
C ALA A 179 32.90 -27.09 12.20
N GLU A 180 31.84 -27.60 11.56
CA GLU A 180 31.46 -29.02 11.61
C GLU A 180 32.12 -29.89 10.52
N THR A 181 32.64 -29.28 9.45
CA THR A 181 33.31 -30.01 8.35
C THR A 181 34.58 -30.77 8.76
N PRO A 182 35.43 -30.30 9.69
CA PRO A 182 36.58 -31.07 10.16
C PRO A 182 36.20 -32.40 10.82
N ASP A 183 35.10 -32.46 11.56
CA ASP A 183 34.63 -33.69 12.24
C ASP A 183 34.00 -34.70 11.26
N LEU A 184 33.37 -34.23 10.18
CA LEU A 184 32.72 -35.07 9.16
C LEU A 184 33.68 -35.62 8.10
N VAL A 185 34.79 -34.93 7.82
CA VAL A 185 35.76 -35.32 6.79
C VAL A 185 36.92 -36.14 7.39
N ALA A 186 37.10 -36.11 8.71
CA ALA A 186 38.14 -36.88 9.41
C ALA A 186 37.71 -38.29 9.88
N ALA A 187 36.44 -38.68 9.67
CA ALA A 187 35.90 -40.01 9.94
C ALA A 187 35.80 -40.85 8.65
#